data_AF-A0A952T1W3-F1
#
_entry.id   AF-A0A952T1W3-F1
#
_cell.length_a   1.000
_cell.length_b   1.000
_cell.length_c   1.000
_cell.angle_alpha   90.00
_cell.angle_beta   90.00
_cell.angle_gamma   90.00
#
_symmetry.space_group_name_H-M   'P 1'
#
loop_
_entity.id
_entity.type
_entity.pdbx_description
1 polymer ?
#
loop_
_entity_poly.entity_id
_entity_poly.type
_entity_poly.pdbx_seq_one_letter_code
_entity_poly.pdbx_strand_id
1 'polypeptide(L)'
;MTSRKKDSIVLLIRCKDRKGIVARVSGFIHDFGGNILDSDHHTDEDTNDFLMRMEFSADGLQMPPSDIPTAFDPIAKVYEMHYEVYPSSQRPHVGLLVSKQDHCLADLLQRHRRDELHIDIPVIISNHDTCASWAELFNIPYAVYPVTKETKPQQEQQVVALLREHRIELVVMARYMQILSADFLAQVGCPVINIHHSFLPAFIGANPYRQAYDRGVKI
;
A
#
# COMPACT_ATOMS: atom_id res chain seq x y z
N MET A 1 -11.03 -1.72 26.60
CA MET A 1 -9.65 -2.13 26.94
C MET A 1 -8.94 -2.43 25.63
N THR A 2 -8.36 -1.42 25.00
CA THR A 2 -7.49 -1.62 23.84
C THR A 2 -6.21 -2.26 24.36
N SER A 3 -5.97 -3.52 23.96
CA SER A 3 -4.66 -4.15 24.14
C SER A 3 -3.62 -3.18 23.59
N ARG A 4 -2.69 -2.74 24.42
CA ARG A 4 -1.59 -1.87 24.00
C ARG A 4 -0.79 -2.71 23.01
N LYS A 5 -1.01 -2.49 21.70
CA LYS A 5 -0.29 -3.18 20.63
C LYS A 5 1.18 -2.97 20.93
N LYS A 6 1.91 -4.05 21.21
CA LYS A 6 3.35 -3.95 21.47
C LYS A 6 4.01 -3.51 20.18
N ASP A 7 4.97 -2.60 20.28
CA ASP A 7 5.75 -2.19 19.11
C ASP A 7 6.46 -3.44 18.56
N SER A 8 6.17 -3.74 17.31
CA SER A 8 6.76 -4.83 16.55
C SER A 8 7.45 -4.31 15.29
N ILE A 9 8.26 -5.17 14.68
CA ILE A 9 8.98 -4.93 13.44
C ILE A 9 8.58 -6.03 12.47
N VAL A 10 8.24 -5.63 11.25
CA VAL A 10 7.87 -6.52 10.16
C VAL A 10 9.03 -6.56 9.16
N LEU A 11 9.58 -7.75 8.96
CA LEU A 11 10.57 -8.06 7.95
C LEU A 11 9.90 -8.80 6.80
N LEU A 12 9.94 -8.20 5.61
CA LEU A 12 9.50 -8.81 4.36
C LEU A 12 10.72 -9.24 3.56
N ILE A 13 10.70 -10.45 3.01
CA ILE A 13 11.79 -11.03 2.24
C ILE A 13 11.24 -11.64 0.95
N ARG A 14 11.99 -11.42 -0.14
CA ARG A 14 11.84 -12.13 -1.41
C ARG A 14 13.22 -12.54 -1.93
N CYS A 15 13.40 -13.81 -2.23
CA CYS A 15 14.61 -14.33 -2.87
C CYS A 15 14.33 -15.61 -3.67
N LYS A 16 15.37 -16.22 -4.25
CA LYS A 16 15.24 -17.60 -4.77
C LYS A 16 15.27 -18.60 -3.63
N ASP A 17 14.42 -19.63 -3.73
CA ASP A 17 14.36 -20.66 -2.71
C ASP A 17 15.67 -21.44 -2.62
N ARG A 18 16.11 -21.67 -1.39
CA ARG A 18 17.30 -22.46 -1.04
C ARG A 18 17.26 -22.86 0.42
N LYS A 19 17.90 -23.98 0.74
CA LYS A 19 17.96 -24.50 2.10
C LYS A 19 18.55 -23.47 3.08
N GLY A 20 17.92 -23.37 4.24
CA GLY A 20 18.44 -22.61 5.39
C GLY A 20 18.00 -21.15 5.47
N ILE A 21 17.16 -20.63 4.56
CA ILE A 21 16.64 -19.26 4.63
C ILE A 21 15.94 -19.02 5.98
N VAL A 22 14.90 -19.82 6.29
CA VAL A 22 14.12 -19.66 7.53
C VAL A 22 14.98 -19.79 8.78
N ALA A 23 15.88 -20.79 8.81
CA ALA A 23 16.79 -20.99 9.94
C ALA A 23 17.73 -19.80 10.14
N ARG A 24 18.25 -19.21 9.05
CA ARG A 24 19.16 -18.07 9.12
C ARG A 24 18.45 -16.79 9.56
N VAL A 25 17.24 -16.55 9.04
CA VAL A 25 16.43 -15.37 9.38
C VAL A 25 15.95 -15.44 10.84
N SER A 26 15.39 -16.58 11.26
CA SER A 26 14.97 -16.77 12.65
C SER A 26 16.15 -16.73 13.64
N GLY A 27 17.29 -17.30 13.27
CA GLY A 27 18.53 -17.21 14.04
C GLY A 27 18.99 -15.76 14.21
N PHE A 28 18.99 -14.96 13.14
CA PHE A 28 19.30 -13.53 13.20
C PHE A 28 18.38 -12.79 14.20
N ILE A 29 17.07 -13.01 14.13
CA ILE A 29 16.12 -12.36 15.04
C ILE A 29 16.43 -12.77 16.49
N HIS A 30 16.71 -14.05 16.73
CA HIS A 30 17.07 -14.56 18.06
C HIS A 30 18.37 -13.94 18.59
N ASP A 31 19.42 -13.87 17.75
CA ASP A 31 20.74 -13.34 18.12
C ASP A 31 20.66 -11.89 18.61
N PHE A 32 19.69 -11.11 18.12
CA PHE A 32 19.44 -9.73 18.55
C PHE A 32 18.40 -9.59 19.66
N GLY A 33 18.00 -10.68 20.30
CA GLY A 33 17.03 -10.68 21.40
C GLY A 33 15.58 -10.52 20.97
N GLY A 34 15.29 -10.63 19.68
CA GLY A 34 13.94 -10.53 19.14
C GLY A 34 13.11 -11.79 19.44
N ASN A 35 11.82 -11.58 19.71
CA ASN A 35 10.84 -12.66 19.83
C ASN A 35 9.84 -12.59 18.68
N ILE A 36 9.77 -13.66 17.88
CA ILE A 36 8.83 -13.76 16.74
C ILE A 36 7.40 -13.81 17.29
N LEU A 37 6.54 -12.94 16.76
CA LEU A 37 5.12 -12.81 17.09
C LEU A 37 4.24 -13.47 16.04
N ASP A 38 4.61 -13.32 14.77
CA ASP A 38 3.93 -13.91 13.63
C ASP A 38 4.93 -14.24 12.52
N SER A 39 4.70 -15.32 11.78
CA SER A 39 5.60 -15.78 10.75
C SER A 39 4.83 -16.52 9.67
N ASP A 40 4.99 -16.08 8.44
CA ASP A 40 4.43 -16.69 7.24
C ASP A 40 5.49 -16.79 6.14
N HIS A 41 5.42 -17.86 5.35
CA HIS A 41 6.29 -18.03 4.19
C HIS A 41 5.60 -18.84 3.10
N HIS A 42 5.98 -18.56 1.86
CA HIS A 42 5.46 -19.23 0.69
C HIS A 42 6.59 -19.46 -0.30
N THR A 43 6.62 -20.66 -0.88
CA THR A 43 7.48 -21.00 -2.00
C THR A 43 6.63 -21.22 -3.23
N ASP A 44 6.93 -20.49 -4.29
CA ASP A 44 6.39 -20.75 -5.62
C ASP A 44 7.33 -21.73 -6.34
N GLU A 45 6.86 -22.96 -6.56
CA GLU A 45 7.64 -24.03 -7.20
C GLU A 45 7.90 -23.76 -8.69
N ASP A 46 7.02 -23.02 -9.37
CA ASP A 46 7.14 -22.74 -10.80
C ASP A 46 8.25 -21.73 -11.08
N THR A 47 8.35 -20.69 -10.24
CA THR A 47 9.35 -19.63 -10.37
C THR A 47 10.57 -19.81 -9.47
N ASN A 48 10.51 -20.76 -8.54
CA ASN A 48 11.47 -20.95 -7.45
C ASN A 48 11.66 -19.67 -6.60
N ASP A 49 10.62 -18.84 -6.49
CA ASP A 49 10.61 -17.66 -5.63
C ASP A 49 10.20 -18.07 -4.20
N PHE A 50 10.93 -17.55 -3.22
CA PHE A 50 10.66 -17.67 -1.80
C PHE A 50 10.22 -16.31 -1.26
N LEU A 51 9.08 -16.28 -0.60
CA LEU A 51 8.47 -15.11 0.03
C LEU A 51 8.31 -15.36 1.52
N MET A 52 8.63 -14.37 2.35
CA MET A 52 8.55 -14.53 3.79
C MET A 52 8.21 -13.22 4.47
N ARG A 53 7.30 -13.30 5.45
CA ARG A 53 6.94 -12.22 6.37
C ARG A 53 7.21 -12.72 7.79
N MET A 54 8.06 -12.00 8.52
CA MET A 54 8.23 -12.23 9.96
C MET A 54 7.94 -10.94 10.71
N GLU A 55 7.05 -11.02 11.69
CA GLU A 55 6.81 -9.98 12.66
C GLU A 55 7.44 -10.39 14.00
N PHE A 56 8.25 -9.52 14.58
CA PHE A 56 8.90 -9.76 15.86
C PHE A 56 8.82 -8.55 16.78
N SER A 57 8.84 -8.82 18.08
CA SER A 57 8.77 -7.80 19.13
C SER A 57 9.96 -6.86 19.07
N ALA A 58 9.71 -5.55 19.17
CA ALA A 58 10.76 -4.55 19.39
C ALA A 58 11.24 -4.54 20.86
N ASP A 59 10.43 -5.03 21.80
CA ASP A 59 10.82 -5.16 23.20
C ASP A 59 12.00 -6.13 23.34
N GLY A 60 13.06 -5.70 24.02
CA GLY A 60 14.23 -6.54 24.34
C GLY A 60 15.27 -6.64 23.23
N LEU A 61 15.11 -5.92 22.12
CA LEU A 61 16.13 -5.85 21.07
C LEU A 61 17.44 -5.27 21.59
N GLN A 62 18.54 -5.90 21.20
CA GLN A 62 19.90 -5.48 21.55
C GLN A 62 20.43 -4.35 20.65
N MET A 63 19.65 -3.92 19.67
CA MET A 63 19.96 -2.82 18.76
C MET A 63 18.71 -1.97 18.48
N PRO A 64 18.87 -0.69 18.09
CA PRO A 64 17.73 0.10 17.67
C PRO A 64 17.17 -0.43 16.33
N PRO A 65 15.85 -0.31 16.09
CA PRO A 65 15.22 -0.74 14.84
C PRO A 65 15.85 -0.16 13.57
N SER A 66 16.43 1.04 13.65
CA SER A 66 17.14 1.71 12.55
C SER A 66 18.36 0.94 12.05
N ASP A 67 18.98 0.12 12.89
CA ASP A 67 20.24 -0.55 12.59
C ASP A 67 20.02 -1.97 12.05
N ILE A 68 18.78 -2.48 12.16
CA ILE A 68 18.40 -3.82 11.69
C ILE A 68 18.71 -4.00 10.19
N PRO A 69 18.38 -3.06 9.28
CA PRO A 69 18.74 -3.21 7.87
C PRO A 69 20.25 -3.41 7.66
N THR A 70 21.08 -2.59 8.32
CA THR A 70 22.55 -2.71 8.22
C THR A 70 23.05 -4.05 8.77
N ALA A 71 22.48 -4.53 9.87
CA ALA A 71 22.84 -5.82 10.47
C ALA A 71 22.35 -7.02 9.65
N PHE A 72 21.21 -6.89 8.96
CA PHE A 72 20.61 -7.95 8.15
C PHE A 72 21.23 -8.04 6.74
N ASP A 73 21.77 -6.94 6.23
CA ASP A 73 22.35 -6.83 4.88
C ASP A 73 23.38 -7.93 4.51
N PRO A 74 24.28 -8.39 5.42
CA PRO A 74 25.17 -9.52 5.12
C PRO A 74 24.43 -10.82 4.83
N ILE A 75 23.31 -11.07 5.52
CA ILE A 75 22.45 -12.25 5.27
C ILE A 75 21.74 -12.08 3.94
N ALA A 76 21.15 -10.90 3.72
CA ALA A 76 20.47 -10.59 2.47
C ALA A 76 21.40 -10.79 1.26
N LYS A 77 22.67 -10.37 1.34
CA LYS A 77 23.66 -10.57 0.27
C LYS A 77 23.97 -12.04 -0.02
N VAL A 78 24.13 -12.88 1.01
CA VAL A 78 24.39 -14.32 0.83
C VAL A 78 23.24 -15.02 0.12
N TYR A 79 22.01 -14.60 0.43
CA TYR A 79 20.79 -15.19 -0.09
C TYR A 79 20.17 -14.41 -1.26
N GLU A 80 20.85 -13.37 -1.76
CA GLU A 80 20.37 -12.46 -2.81
C GLU A 80 18.93 -12.01 -2.54
N MET A 81 18.66 -11.62 -1.29
CA MET A 81 17.35 -11.20 -0.83
C MET A 81 17.08 -9.76 -1.22
N HIS A 82 15.90 -9.53 -1.77
CA HIS A 82 15.21 -8.26 -1.62
C HIS A 82 14.49 -8.30 -0.27
N TYR A 83 14.72 -7.30 0.58
CA TYR A 83 14.08 -7.23 1.87
C TYR A 83 13.65 -5.80 2.21
N GLU A 84 12.63 -5.71 3.04
CA GLU A 84 12.10 -4.46 3.56
C GLU A 84 11.83 -4.62 5.06
N VAL A 85 12.10 -3.58 5.83
CA VAL A 85 11.93 -3.57 7.29
C VAL A 85 11.02 -2.42 7.68
N TYR A 86 9.91 -2.74 8.33
CA TYR A 86 8.88 -1.79 8.72
C TYR A 86 8.63 -1.84 10.22
N PRO A 87 8.80 -0.74 10.95
CA PRO A 87 8.23 -0.60 12.29
C PRO A 87 6.70 -0.64 12.19
N SER A 88 6.03 -1.44 13.01
CA SER A 88 4.55 -1.49 13.06
C SER A 88 3.91 -0.18 13.51
N SER A 89 4.68 0.71 14.15
CA SER A 89 4.26 2.05 14.54
C SER A 89 4.24 3.04 13.37
N GLN A 90 4.95 2.76 12.27
CA GLN A 90 4.96 3.62 11.09
C GLN A 90 3.57 3.63 10.43
N ARG A 91 3.05 4.84 10.19
CA ARG A 91 1.80 5.08 9.45
C ARG A 91 2.18 5.61 8.07
N PRO A 92 2.02 4.83 6.99
CA PRO A 92 2.37 5.31 5.67
C PRO A 92 1.42 6.44 5.23
N HIS A 93 1.97 7.41 4.49
CA HIS A 93 1.18 8.48 3.90
C HIS A 93 0.43 7.99 2.65
N VAL A 94 -0.90 7.98 2.71
CA VAL A 94 -1.78 7.47 1.64
C VAL A 94 -2.53 8.60 0.97
N GLY A 95 -2.28 8.80 -0.33
CA GLY A 95 -2.99 9.78 -1.16
C GLY A 95 -4.23 9.15 -1.79
N LEU A 96 -5.40 9.78 -1.61
CA LEU A 96 -6.66 9.27 -2.16
C LEU A 96 -7.04 10.03 -3.43
N LEU A 97 -7.23 9.30 -4.53
CA LEU A 97 -7.78 9.84 -5.77
C LEU A 97 -9.24 9.42 -5.93
N VAL A 98 -10.14 10.37 -6.15
CA VAL A 98 -11.59 10.14 -6.26
C VAL A 98 -12.20 10.92 -7.43
N SER A 99 -13.22 10.38 -8.09
CA SER A 99 -14.03 11.14 -9.05
C SER A 99 -15.37 11.55 -8.43
N LYS A 100 -16.51 11.16 -9.02
CA LYS A 100 -17.84 11.50 -8.49
C LYS A 100 -18.44 10.48 -7.54
N GLN A 101 -17.93 9.24 -7.60
CA GLN A 101 -18.45 8.14 -6.79
C GLN A 101 -17.67 8.09 -5.48
N ASP A 102 -18.37 8.33 -4.38
CA ASP A 102 -17.77 8.57 -3.07
C ASP A 102 -17.76 7.36 -2.14
N HIS A 103 -18.52 6.29 -2.43
CA HIS A 103 -18.63 5.11 -1.56
C HIS A 103 -17.29 4.54 -1.07
N CYS A 104 -16.29 4.39 -1.94
CA CYS A 104 -14.96 3.92 -1.52
C CYS A 104 -14.22 4.95 -0.66
N LEU A 105 -14.33 6.24 -1.01
CA LEU A 105 -13.75 7.31 -0.20
C LEU A 105 -14.37 7.32 1.21
N ALA A 106 -15.70 7.28 1.28
CA ALA A 106 -16.44 7.26 2.53
C ALA A 106 -16.05 6.06 3.41
N ASP A 107 -15.95 4.85 2.84
CA ASP A 107 -15.51 3.66 3.58
C ASP A 107 -14.09 3.81 4.13
N LEU A 108 -13.13 4.22 3.29
CA LEU A 108 -11.74 4.44 3.71
C LEU A 108 -11.63 5.48 4.84
N LEU A 109 -12.33 6.61 4.70
CA LEU A 109 -12.32 7.67 5.72
C LEU A 109 -12.94 7.20 7.04
N GLN A 110 -14.05 6.45 6.99
CA GLN A 110 -14.68 5.90 8.19
C GLN A 110 -13.77 4.90 8.92
N ARG A 111 -13.13 3.99 8.18
CA ARG A 111 -12.19 3.02 8.76
C ARG A 111 -10.94 3.70 9.33
N HIS A 112 -10.40 4.69 8.63
CA HIS A 112 -9.31 5.52 9.14
C HIS A 112 -9.70 6.22 10.45
N ARG A 113 -10.87 6.86 10.52
CA ARG A 113 -11.36 7.51 11.75
C ARG A 113 -11.58 6.53 12.92
N ARG A 114 -11.85 5.26 12.62
CA ARG A 114 -11.98 4.18 13.62
C ARG A 114 -10.66 3.50 13.98
N ASP A 115 -9.54 3.97 13.43
CA ASP A 115 -8.20 3.38 13.58
C ASP A 115 -8.14 1.91 13.10
N GLU A 116 -9.03 1.53 12.19
CA GLU A 116 -9.00 0.23 11.50
C GLU A 116 -7.94 0.22 10.39
N LEU A 117 -7.58 1.40 9.88
CA LEU A 117 -6.50 1.60 8.93
C LEU A 117 -5.37 2.40 9.60
N HIS A 118 -4.25 1.73 9.86
CA HIS A 118 -3.06 2.33 10.45
C HIS A 118 -2.25 3.08 9.39
N ILE A 119 -2.83 4.17 8.87
CA ILE A 119 -2.29 5.02 7.81
C ILE A 119 -2.54 6.49 8.15
N ASP A 120 -1.84 7.38 7.46
CA ASP A 120 -2.16 8.82 7.46
C ASP A 120 -2.67 9.24 6.09
N ILE A 121 -3.71 10.06 6.05
CA ILE A 121 -4.34 10.53 4.80
C ILE A 121 -4.09 12.04 4.67
N PRO A 122 -2.94 12.48 4.14
CA PRO A 122 -2.57 13.89 4.13
C PRO A 122 -3.27 14.70 3.03
N VAL A 123 -3.83 14.05 1.99
CA VAL A 123 -4.52 14.74 0.89
C VAL A 123 -5.50 13.82 0.16
N ILE A 124 -6.62 14.41 -0.27
CA ILE A 124 -7.57 13.83 -1.22
C ILE A 124 -7.51 14.67 -2.51
N ILE A 125 -7.38 14.01 -3.64
CA ILE A 125 -7.28 14.63 -4.95
C ILE A 125 -8.46 14.20 -5.81
N SER A 126 -9.11 15.14 -6.48
CA SER A 126 -10.22 14.84 -7.37
C SER A 126 -10.19 15.65 -8.66
N ASN A 127 -10.81 15.11 -9.69
CA ASN A 127 -11.10 15.83 -10.93
C ASN A 127 -12.47 16.55 -10.90
N HIS A 128 -13.18 16.50 -9.77
CA HIS A 128 -14.46 17.14 -9.52
C HIS A 128 -14.52 17.69 -8.10
N ASP A 129 -15.44 18.62 -7.83
CA ASP A 129 -15.67 19.15 -6.47
C ASP A 129 -16.71 18.35 -5.67
N THR A 130 -17.26 17.29 -6.26
CA THR A 130 -18.42 16.56 -5.75
C THR A 130 -18.23 15.88 -4.40
N CYS A 131 -16.99 15.62 -3.99
CA CYS A 131 -16.67 14.92 -2.75
C CYS A 131 -16.02 15.83 -1.70
N ALA A 132 -15.98 17.15 -1.91
CA ALA A 132 -15.32 18.10 -1.00
C ALA A 132 -15.89 18.05 0.42
N SER A 133 -17.20 17.86 0.56
CA SER A 133 -17.86 17.74 1.87
C SER A 133 -17.35 16.58 2.73
N TRP A 134 -16.89 15.48 2.10
CA TRP A 134 -16.23 14.39 2.81
C TRP A 134 -14.88 14.82 3.37
N ALA A 135 -14.09 15.54 2.58
CA ALA A 135 -12.78 16.01 3.02
C ALA A 135 -12.91 17.04 4.17
N GLU A 136 -13.88 17.95 4.07
CA GLU A 136 -14.22 18.90 5.15
C GLU A 136 -14.62 18.18 6.43
N LEU A 137 -15.54 17.21 6.35
CA LEU A 137 -16.02 16.44 7.51
C LEU A 137 -14.90 15.72 8.26
N PHE A 138 -13.84 15.31 7.57
CA PHE A 138 -12.71 14.59 8.13
C PHE A 138 -11.46 15.48 8.34
N ASN A 139 -11.55 16.78 8.05
CA ASN A 139 -10.46 17.75 8.13
C ASN A 139 -9.21 17.35 7.32
N ILE A 140 -9.42 16.88 6.09
CA ILE A 140 -8.34 16.48 5.18
C ILE A 140 -8.27 17.48 4.02
N PRO A 141 -7.08 17.94 3.59
CA PRO A 141 -6.92 18.77 2.40
C PRO A 141 -7.56 18.14 1.15
N TYR A 142 -8.34 18.93 0.40
CA TYR A 142 -8.99 18.51 -0.84
C TYR A 142 -8.49 19.35 -2.01
N ALA A 143 -7.86 18.72 -2.99
CA ALA A 143 -7.38 19.38 -4.19
C ALA A 143 -8.21 18.98 -5.41
N VAL A 144 -8.75 19.99 -6.11
CA VAL A 144 -9.53 19.78 -7.33
C VAL A 144 -8.69 20.16 -8.55
N TYR A 145 -8.40 19.17 -9.39
CA TYR A 145 -7.74 19.34 -10.68
C TYR A 145 -8.64 18.84 -11.81
N PRO A 146 -9.50 19.71 -12.40
CA PRO A 146 -10.33 19.36 -13.54
C PRO A 146 -9.49 18.88 -14.72
N VAL A 147 -10.04 17.98 -15.53
CA VAL A 147 -9.29 17.36 -16.62
C VAL A 147 -10.13 17.17 -17.88
N THR A 148 -9.53 17.50 -19.02
CA THR A 148 -10.00 17.19 -20.37
C THR A 148 -8.93 16.35 -21.08
N LYS A 149 -9.19 15.89 -22.32
CA LYS A 149 -8.19 15.11 -23.07
C LYS A 149 -6.92 15.91 -23.34
N GLU A 150 -7.07 17.21 -23.59
CA GLU A 150 -5.99 18.14 -23.96
C GLU A 150 -5.17 18.58 -22.75
N THR A 151 -5.82 18.69 -21.58
CA THR A 151 -5.19 19.19 -20.33
C THR A 151 -4.64 18.08 -19.44
N LYS A 152 -4.86 16.81 -19.80
CA LYS A 152 -4.46 15.65 -19.01
C LYS A 152 -2.97 15.61 -18.67
N PRO A 153 -2.02 15.85 -19.59
CA PRO A 153 -0.60 15.83 -19.24
C PRO A 153 -0.24 16.85 -18.15
N GLN A 154 -0.81 18.05 -18.23
CA GLN A 154 -0.58 19.12 -17.25
C GLN A 154 -1.24 18.79 -15.91
N GLN A 155 -2.47 18.25 -15.95
CA GLN A 155 -3.17 17.82 -14.75
C GLN A 155 -2.40 16.73 -14.00
N GLU A 156 -1.91 15.71 -14.72
CA GLU A 156 -1.14 14.62 -14.11
C GLU A 156 0.17 15.14 -13.47
N GLN A 157 0.83 16.13 -14.08
CA GLN A 157 2.01 16.78 -13.48
C GLN A 157 1.67 17.49 -12.16
N GLN A 158 0.54 18.19 -12.10
CA GLN A 158 0.08 18.84 -10.86
C GLN A 158 -0.23 17.81 -9.76
N VAL A 159 -0.90 16.72 -10.13
CA VAL A 159 -1.20 15.63 -9.19
C VAL A 159 0.10 15.01 -8.67
N VAL A 160 1.06 14.67 -9.53
CA VAL A 160 2.35 14.11 -9.10
C VAL A 160 3.12 15.08 -8.20
N ALA A 161 3.13 16.38 -8.52
CA ALA A 161 3.77 17.38 -7.69
C ALA A 161 3.17 17.44 -6.28
N LEU A 162 1.83 17.43 -6.19
CA LEU A 162 1.13 17.45 -4.90
C LEU A 162 1.37 16.16 -4.10
N LEU A 163 1.36 15.00 -4.75
CA LEU A 163 1.67 13.71 -4.10
C LEU A 163 3.10 13.72 -3.52
N ARG A 164 4.08 14.29 -4.23
CA ARG A 164 5.45 14.43 -3.73
C ARG A 164 5.57 15.42 -2.58
N GLU A 165 4.86 16.55 -2.65
CA GLU A 165 4.81 17.55 -1.57
C GLU A 165 4.33 16.92 -0.26
N HIS A 166 3.28 16.11 -0.33
CA HIS A 166 2.73 15.37 0.82
C HIS A 166 3.49 14.09 1.17
N ARG A 167 4.58 13.76 0.45
CA ARG A 167 5.40 12.56 0.65
C ARG A 167 4.58 11.28 0.64
N ILE A 168 3.67 11.15 -0.33
CA ILE A 168 2.81 9.98 -0.45
C ILE A 168 3.64 8.71 -0.73
N GLU A 169 3.38 7.67 0.05
CA GLU A 169 3.99 6.34 -0.04
C GLU A 169 3.07 5.32 -0.72
N LEU A 170 1.77 5.63 -0.82
CA LEU A 170 0.79 4.82 -1.53
C LEU A 170 -0.32 5.69 -2.12
N VAL A 171 -0.64 5.51 -3.39
CA VAL A 171 -1.83 6.09 -4.00
C VAL A 171 -2.96 5.07 -4.05
N VAL A 172 -4.14 5.46 -3.59
CA VAL A 172 -5.36 4.65 -3.72
C VAL A 172 -6.34 5.37 -4.65
N MET A 173 -6.66 4.73 -5.77
CA MET A 173 -7.72 5.17 -6.66
C MET A 173 -9.08 4.72 -6.10
N ALA A 174 -9.64 5.51 -5.20
CA ALA A 174 -10.97 5.32 -4.61
C ALA A 174 -12.06 5.66 -5.65
N ARG A 175 -12.20 4.81 -6.67
CA ARG A 175 -13.08 5.00 -7.83
C ARG A 175 -12.74 6.28 -8.63
N TYR A 176 -11.45 6.54 -8.78
CA TYR A 176 -10.96 7.53 -9.74
C TYR A 176 -11.18 7.02 -11.17
N MET A 177 -11.92 7.77 -11.98
CA MET A 177 -12.42 7.32 -13.28
C MET A 177 -11.50 7.71 -14.45
N GLN A 178 -10.44 8.49 -14.20
CA GLN A 178 -9.46 8.78 -15.22
C GLN A 178 -8.45 7.64 -15.31
N ILE A 179 -8.18 7.20 -16.53
CA ILE A 179 -7.08 6.29 -16.83
C ILE A 179 -5.78 7.03 -16.52
N LEU A 180 -4.91 6.50 -15.69
CA LEU A 180 -3.57 7.07 -15.47
C LEU A 180 -2.68 6.80 -16.67
N SER A 181 -1.94 7.80 -17.14
CA SER A 181 -0.96 7.59 -18.21
C SER A 181 0.25 6.76 -17.75
N ALA A 182 1.00 6.21 -18.70
CA ALA A 182 2.27 5.56 -18.40
C ALA A 182 3.27 6.54 -17.76
N ASP A 183 3.27 7.80 -18.20
CA ASP A 183 4.15 8.85 -17.67
C ASP A 183 3.81 9.17 -16.21
N PHE A 184 2.53 9.20 -15.84
CA PHE A 184 2.11 9.34 -14.45
C PHE A 184 2.67 8.20 -13.59
N LEU A 185 2.49 6.94 -14.03
CA LEU A 185 2.94 5.76 -13.28
C LEU A 185 4.47 5.70 -13.17
N ALA A 186 5.19 6.15 -14.19
CA ALA A 186 6.65 6.25 -14.14
C ALA A 186 7.15 7.34 -13.19
N GLN A 187 6.37 8.41 -13.00
CA GLN A 187 6.79 9.57 -12.20
C GLN A 187 6.31 9.56 -10.76
N VAL A 188 5.19 8.90 -10.45
CA VAL A 188 4.57 8.93 -9.12
C VAL A 188 5.50 8.36 -8.04
N GLY A 189 6.35 7.40 -8.39
CA GLY A 189 7.42 6.91 -7.52
C GLY A 189 6.97 6.08 -6.32
N CYS A 190 5.68 5.75 -6.24
CA CYS A 190 5.10 4.91 -5.20
C CYS A 190 4.09 3.91 -5.81
N PRO A 191 3.73 2.84 -5.09
CA PRO A 191 2.66 1.94 -5.52
C PRO A 191 1.33 2.67 -5.72
N VAL A 192 0.53 2.15 -6.66
CA VAL A 192 -0.83 2.63 -6.96
C VAL A 192 -1.78 1.44 -6.89
N ILE A 193 -2.77 1.52 -6.00
CA ILE A 193 -3.83 0.53 -5.87
C ILE A 193 -5.11 1.07 -6.51
N ASN A 194 -5.72 0.26 -7.37
CA ASN A 194 -7.00 0.57 -8.00
C ASN A 194 -8.07 -0.44 -7.59
N ILE A 195 -9.31 0.04 -7.45
CA ILE A 195 -10.48 -0.82 -7.30
C ILE A 195 -11.33 -0.79 -8.56
N HIS A 196 -11.39 -1.94 -9.24
CA HIS A 196 -12.29 -2.14 -10.37
C HIS A 196 -13.61 -2.74 -9.89
N HIS A 197 -14.71 -2.29 -10.48
CA HIS A 197 -16.06 -2.67 -10.10
C HIS A 197 -16.58 -3.91 -10.81
N SER A 198 -15.68 -4.62 -11.50
CA SER A 198 -15.95 -5.87 -12.16
C SER A 198 -14.87 -6.89 -11.80
N PHE A 199 -15.22 -8.16 -11.90
CA PHE A 199 -14.27 -9.26 -11.82
C PHE A 199 -13.40 -9.28 -13.08
N LEU A 200 -12.10 -9.05 -12.91
CA LEU A 200 -11.11 -9.29 -13.96
C LEU A 200 -10.85 -10.80 -14.07
N PRO A 201 -10.65 -11.36 -15.28
CA PRO A 201 -10.59 -10.69 -16.59
C PRO A 201 -11.94 -10.55 -17.30
N ALA A 202 -13.06 -10.96 -16.68
CA ALA A 202 -14.32 -11.23 -17.38
C ALA A 202 -15.05 -10.01 -17.97
N PHE A 203 -14.84 -8.80 -17.43
CA PHE A 203 -15.53 -7.59 -17.89
C PHE A 203 -14.60 -6.39 -17.96
N ILE A 204 -13.91 -6.25 -19.10
CA ILE A 204 -12.99 -5.15 -19.40
C ILE A 204 -13.77 -4.03 -20.10
N GLY A 205 -13.51 -2.76 -19.74
CA GLY A 205 -14.05 -1.58 -20.43
C GLY A 205 -15.23 -0.89 -19.73
N ALA A 206 -15.91 -0.02 -20.46
CA ALA A 206 -16.97 0.82 -19.91
C ALA A 206 -18.24 0.00 -19.58
N ASN A 207 -18.87 0.37 -18.45
CA ASN A 207 -20.19 -0.11 -18.02
C ASN A 207 -20.31 -1.64 -17.76
N PRO A 208 -19.41 -2.25 -16.97
CA PRO A 208 -19.42 -3.69 -16.69
C PRO A 208 -20.65 -4.17 -15.93
N TYR A 209 -21.37 -3.30 -15.20
CA TYR A 209 -22.67 -3.66 -14.62
C TYR A 209 -23.69 -4.05 -15.70
N ARG A 210 -23.70 -3.31 -16.82
CA ARG A 210 -24.56 -3.64 -17.96
C ARG A 210 -24.09 -4.91 -18.66
N GLN A 211 -22.77 -5.08 -18.83
CA GLN A 211 -22.22 -6.31 -19.40
C GLN A 211 -22.55 -7.55 -18.53
N ALA A 212 -22.52 -7.42 -17.21
CA ALA A 212 -22.90 -8.47 -16.27
C ALA A 212 -24.40 -8.78 -16.34
N TYR A 213 -25.25 -7.75 -16.37
CA TYR A 213 -26.69 -7.89 -16.56
C TYR A 213 -27.03 -8.60 -17.88
N ASP A 214 -26.43 -8.15 -19.00
CA ASP A 214 -26.64 -8.73 -20.33
C ASP A 214 -26.13 -10.19 -20.42
N ARG A 215 -25.13 -10.55 -19.61
CA ARG A 215 -24.57 -11.91 -19.53
C ARG A 215 -25.34 -12.82 -18.56
N GLY A 216 -26.34 -12.31 -17.85
CA GLY A 216 -27.20 -13.07 -16.94
C GLY A 216 -26.45 -13.71 -15.77
N VAL A 217 -25.33 -13.12 -15.32
CA VAL A 217 -24.59 -13.64 -14.16
C VAL A 217 -25.47 -13.57 -12.91
N LYS A 218 -25.57 -14.69 -12.20
CA LYS A 218 -26.16 -14.73 -10.86
C LYS A 218 -25.06 -14.37 -9.87
N ILE A 219 -25.18 -13.21 -9.22
CA ILE A 219 -24.42 -12.84 -8.02
C ILE A 219 -25.18 -13.35 -6.81
#